data_AF-A0A413YWV6-F1
#
_entry.id   AF-A0A413YWV6-F1
#
_cell.length_a   1.000
_cell.length_b   1.000
_cell.length_c   1.000
_cell.angle_alpha   90.00
_cell.angle_beta   90.00
_cell.angle_gamma   90.00
#
_symmetry.space_group_name_H-M   'P 1'
#
loop_
_entity.id
_entity.type
_entity.pdbx_description
1 polymer ?
#
loop_
_entity_poly.entity_id
_entity_poly.type
_entity_poly.pdbx_seq_one_letter_code
_entity_poly.pdbx_strand_id
1 'polypeptide(L)'
;MKKNIFDSKYVTKKKSGVSSSFLMVFMAVLGVFIMMIMDVNFNTNHNRIRKVTQIEREYLLLMESDGCLPMADMTNLRQKLIDLGYVENISISAPTSPVTYGEEIVLQIDCDMQFEDVEIKDLFHISKKPFMVRKTFKEETTAKH
;
A
#
# COMPACT_ATOMS: atom_id res chain seq x y z
N MET A 1 15.10 64.75 39.55
CA MET A 1 14.13 64.76 38.43
C MET A 1 14.90 64.49 37.13
N LYS A 2 14.47 63.47 36.37
CA LYS A 2 14.74 63.16 34.94
C LYS A 2 16.16 62.75 34.43
N LYS A 3 16.30 61.43 34.28
CA LYS A 3 16.84 60.60 33.16
C LYS A 3 17.44 61.31 31.93
N ASN A 4 18.59 60.78 31.47
CA ASN A 4 18.99 60.55 30.06
C ASN A 4 19.81 59.23 30.08
N ILE A 5 19.27 58.05 29.77
CA ILE A 5 18.80 57.51 28.47
C ILE A 5 19.87 57.65 27.38
N PHE A 6 20.32 56.51 26.86
CA PHE A 6 21.20 56.29 25.71
C PHE A 6 22.72 56.18 25.95
N ASP A 7 23.13 55.09 26.59
CA ASP A 7 24.41 54.42 26.22
C ASP A 7 24.22 52.91 25.96
N SER A 8 23.05 52.57 25.43
CA SER A 8 22.71 51.23 24.93
C SER A 8 22.80 51.22 23.40
N LYS A 9 24.01 51.28 22.85
CA LYS A 9 24.20 51.19 21.39
C LYS A 9 25.39 50.35 20.91
N TYR A 10 25.84 49.40 21.74
CA TYR A 10 26.75 48.34 21.28
C TYR A 10 26.15 46.95 21.51
N VAL A 11 24.90 46.75 21.06
CA VAL A 11 24.46 45.40 20.68
C VAL A 11 24.98 45.17 19.28
N THR A 12 26.21 44.66 19.19
CA THR A 12 26.78 44.13 17.96
C THR A 12 25.85 43.04 17.45
N LYS A 13 25.09 43.34 16.38
CA LYS A 13 24.34 42.32 15.62
C LYS A 13 25.35 41.29 15.14
N LYS A 14 25.38 40.12 15.80
CA LYS A 14 26.09 38.93 15.33
C LYS A 14 25.59 38.64 13.93
N LYS A 15 26.45 38.75 12.91
CA LYS A 15 26.12 38.38 11.53
C LYS A 15 25.54 36.97 11.57
N SER A 16 24.26 36.84 11.25
CA SER A 16 23.58 35.55 11.11
C SER A 16 24.38 34.73 10.10
N GLY A 17 25.10 33.73 10.62
CA GLY A 17 26.05 32.96 9.84
C GLY A 17 25.36 32.25 8.68
N VAL A 18 26.06 32.18 7.55
CA VAL A 18 25.76 31.34 6.38
C VAL A 18 25.41 29.90 6.76
N SER A 19 25.82 29.44 7.95
CA SER A 19 25.47 28.15 8.56
C SER A 19 23.98 27.92 8.79
N SER A 20 23.17 28.97 9.05
CA SER A 20 21.72 28.81 9.26
C SER A 20 21.00 28.45 7.96
N SER A 21 21.39 29.06 6.84
CA SER A 21 20.84 28.73 5.53
C SER A 21 21.25 27.32 5.08
N PHE A 22 22.51 26.93 5.33
CA PHE A 22 23.00 25.59 5.01
C PHE A 22 22.30 24.50 5.83
N LEU A 23 22.07 24.72 7.13
CA LEU A 23 21.29 23.80 7.97
C LEU A 23 19.86 23.61 7.48
N MET A 24 19.19 24.68 7.04
CA MET A 24 17.83 24.60 6.52
C MET A 24 17.76 23.75 5.24
N VAL A 25 18.71 23.91 4.32
CA VAL A 25 18.80 23.09 3.11
C VAL A 25 19.08 21.62 3.45
N PHE A 26 19.99 21.37 4.40
CA PHE A 26 20.30 20.01 4.84
C PHE A 26 19.09 19.30 5.46
N MET A 27 18.33 20.00 6.31
CA MET A 27 17.09 19.46 6.89
C MET A 27 16.01 19.21 5.83
N ALA A 28 15.91 20.07 4.81
CA ALA A 28 14.99 19.85 3.70
C ALA A 28 15.33 18.60 2.90
N VAL A 29 16.62 18.38 2.60
CA VAL A 29 17.08 17.17 1.89
C VAL A 29 16.79 15.91 2.71
N LEU A 30 17.07 15.93 4.02
CA LEU A 30 16.73 14.82 4.92
C LEU A 30 15.23 14.51 4.92
N GLY A 31 14.38 15.55 4.95
CA GLY A 31 12.94 15.38 4.89
C GLY A 31 12.47 14.67 3.61
N VAL A 32 13.04 15.05 2.46
CA VAL A 32 12.73 14.39 1.17
C VAL A 32 13.15 12.91 1.17
N PHE A 33 14.32 12.59 1.74
CA PHE A 33 14.76 11.20 1.87
C PHE A 33 13.82 10.34 2.71
N ILE A 34 13.33 10.87 3.84
CA ILE A 34 12.36 10.16 4.70
C ILE A 34 11.06 9.92 3.92
N MET A 35 10.54 10.94 3.23
CA MET A 35 9.34 10.80 2.41
C MET A 35 9.50 9.73 1.32
N MET A 36 10.66 9.70 0.65
CA MET A 36 10.94 8.71 -0.40
C MET A 36 10.93 7.27 0.12
N ILE A 37 11.47 7.03 1.32
CA ILE A 37 11.47 5.70 1.94
C ILE A 37 10.05 5.24 2.27
N MET A 38 9.22 6.15 2.82
CA MET A 38 7.83 5.85 3.12
C MET A 38 7.03 5.55 1.84
N ASP A 39 7.25 6.32 0.78
CA ASP A 39 6.57 6.15 -0.51
C ASP A 39 6.92 4.81 -1.18
N VAL A 40 8.19 4.41 -1.16
CA VAL A 40 8.61 3.09 -1.69
C VAL A 40 7.92 1.95 -0.95
N ASN A 41 7.79 2.03 0.38
CA ASN A 41 7.11 1.00 1.16
C ASN A 41 5.61 0.96 0.86
N PHE A 42 4.98 2.13 0.79
CA PHE A 42 3.57 2.26 0.44
C PHE A 42 3.30 1.69 -0.96
N ASN A 43 4.13 2.03 -1.94
CA ASN A 43 4.00 1.53 -3.31
C ASN A 43 4.24 0.02 -3.40
N THR A 44 5.16 -0.54 -2.61
CA THR A 44 5.39 -1.99 -2.54
C THR A 44 4.15 -2.72 -2.03
N ASN A 45 3.56 -2.24 -0.93
CA ASN A 45 2.33 -2.80 -0.37
C ASN A 45 1.14 -2.64 -1.33
N HIS A 46 1.02 -1.47 -1.95
CA HIS A 46 -0.04 -1.20 -2.92
C HIS A 46 0.09 -2.09 -4.17
N ASN A 47 1.32 -2.33 -4.65
CA ASN A 47 1.57 -3.24 -5.76
C ASN A 47 1.17 -4.68 -5.44
N ARG A 48 1.37 -5.16 -4.21
CA ARG A 48 0.90 -6.49 -3.76
C ARG A 48 -0.62 -6.62 -3.90
N ILE A 49 -1.36 -5.61 -3.44
CA ILE A 49 -2.83 -5.55 -3.56
C ILE A 49 -3.24 -5.54 -5.03
N ARG A 50 -2.61 -4.68 -5.85
CA ARG A 50 -2.93 -4.55 -7.28
C ARG A 50 -2.78 -5.87 -8.03
N LYS A 51 -1.75 -6.66 -7.72
CA LYS A 51 -1.55 -7.99 -8.33
C LYS A 51 -2.68 -8.96 -7.98
N VAL A 52 -3.14 -8.98 -6.73
CA VAL A 52 -4.27 -9.82 -6.32
C VAL A 52 -5.55 -9.39 -7.02
N THR A 53 -5.85 -8.10 -7.04
CA THR A 53 -7.02 -7.55 -7.77
C THR A 53 -6.95 -7.80 -9.27
N GLN A 54 -5.75 -7.82 -9.87
CA GLN A 54 -5.58 -8.15 -11.29
C GLN A 54 -5.93 -9.61 -11.56
N ILE A 55 -5.47 -10.54 -10.73
CA ILE A 55 -5.81 -11.96 -10.82
C ILE A 55 -7.32 -12.14 -10.63
N GLU A 56 -7.89 -11.53 -9.60
CA GLU A 56 -9.33 -11.57 -9.33
C GLU A 56 -10.15 -11.12 -10.56
N ARG A 57 -9.80 -9.98 -11.16
CA ARG A 57 -10.48 -9.47 -12.37
C ARG A 57 -10.35 -10.40 -13.57
N GLU A 58 -9.20 -11.07 -13.74
CA GLU A 58 -9.02 -12.05 -14.79
C GLU A 58 -10.05 -13.19 -14.66
N TYR A 59 -10.24 -13.70 -13.45
CA TYR A 59 -11.21 -14.77 -13.21
C TYR A 59 -12.66 -14.28 -13.17
N LEU A 60 -12.91 -13.04 -12.75
CA LEU A 60 -14.22 -12.41 -12.89
C LEU A 60 -14.66 -12.37 -14.36
N LEU A 61 -13.75 -11.96 -15.27
CA LEU A 61 -14.03 -11.93 -16.71
C LEU A 61 -14.26 -13.33 -17.30
N LEU A 62 -13.52 -14.34 -16.82
CA LEU A 62 -13.78 -15.73 -17.20
C LEU A 62 -15.19 -16.16 -16.76
N MET A 63 -15.60 -15.80 -15.54
CA MET A 63 -16.94 -16.10 -15.06
C MET A 63 -18.03 -15.33 -15.79
N GLU A 64 -17.78 -14.10 -16.24
CA GLU A 64 -18.71 -13.38 -17.12
C GLU A 64 -18.94 -14.11 -18.44
N SER A 65 -17.85 -14.63 -19.02
CA SER A 65 -17.88 -15.37 -20.28
C SER A 65 -18.54 -16.74 -20.10
N ASP A 66 -18.21 -17.47 -19.04
CA ASP A 66 -18.58 -18.88 -18.86
C ASP A 66 -19.79 -19.10 -17.95
N GLY A 67 -20.31 -18.06 -17.32
CA GLY A 67 -21.44 -18.13 -16.40
C GLY A 67 -21.11 -18.88 -15.09
N CYS A 68 -19.90 -19.40 -14.92
CA CYS A 68 -19.44 -20.06 -13.71
C CYS A 68 -17.92 -20.08 -13.62
N LEU A 69 -17.40 -20.53 -12.48
CA LEU A 69 -16.00 -20.87 -12.32
C LEU A 69 -15.87 -22.38 -12.09
N PRO A 70 -15.42 -23.14 -13.09
CA PRO A 70 -15.16 -24.57 -12.95
C PRO A 70 -14.14 -24.86 -11.84
N MET A 71 -14.22 -26.05 -11.25
CA MET A 71 -13.27 -26.47 -10.21
C MET A 71 -11.81 -26.44 -10.67
N ALA A 72 -11.56 -26.67 -11.96
CA ALA A 72 -10.23 -26.56 -12.56
C ALA A 72 -9.70 -25.11 -12.45
N ASP A 73 -10.53 -24.12 -12.80
CA ASP A 73 -10.15 -22.71 -12.78
C ASP A 73 -10.09 -22.14 -11.36
N MET A 74 -10.92 -22.64 -10.43
CA MET A 74 -10.76 -22.37 -9.00
C MET A 74 -9.40 -22.84 -8.47
N THR A 75 -8.95 -24.02 -8.92
CA THR A 75 -7.64 -24.56 -8.52
C THR A 75 -6.50 -23.72 -9.13
N ASN A 76 -6.64 -23.29 -10.39
CA ASN A 76 -5.69 -22.40 -11.05
C ASN A 76 -5.63 -21.02 -10.38
N LEU A 77 -6.78 -20.45 -9.98
CA LEU A 77 -6.86 -19.19 -9.23
C LEU A 77 -6.13 -19.31 -7.90
N ARG A 78 -6.40 -20.39 -7.15
CA ARG A 78 -5.71 -20.66 -5.89
C ARG A 78 -4.20 -20.79 -6.08
N GLN A 79 -3.76 -21.51 -7.12
CA GLN A 79 -2.34 -21.66 -7.40
C GLN A 79 -1.68 -20.32 -7.74
N LYS A 80 -2.29 -19.51 -8.62
CA LYS A 80 -1.80 -18.16 -8.96
C LYS A 80 -1.68 -17.26 -7.72
N LEU A 81 -2.60 -17.39 -6.75
CA LEU A 81 -2.52 -16.64 -5.48
C LEU A 81 -1.39 -17.15 -4.56
N ILE A 82 -1.17 -18.47 -4.49
CA ILE A 82 -0.05 -19.06 -3.74
C ILE A 82 1.30 -18.69 -4.36
N ASP A 83 1.39 -18.68 -5.69
CA ASP A 83 2.61 -18.35 -6.45
C ASP A 83 3.09 -16.90 -6.20
N LEU A 84 2.22 -16.02 -5.70
CA LEU A 84 2.62 -14.68 -5.26
C LEU A 84 3.55 -14.71 -4.04
N GLY A 85 3.50 -15.75 -3.20
CA GLY A 85 4.40 -15.97 -2.07
C GLY A 85 4.16 -15.07 -0.84
N TYR A 86 3.15 -14.20 -0.86
CA TYR A 86 2.78 -13.30 0.25
C TYR A 86 1.30 -13.40 0.64
N VAL A 87 0.62 -14.46 0.22
CA VAL A 87 -0.80 -14.72 0.48
C VAL A 87 -0.95 -16.09 1.14
N GLU A 88 -1.63 -16.13 2.28
CA GLU A 88 -1.88 -17.33 3.09
C GLU A 88 -3.40 -17.48 3.38
N ASN A 89 -3.82 -18.66 3.87
CA ASN A 89 -5.21 -18.94 4.28
C ASN A 89 -6.29 -18.53 3.25
N ILE A 90 -6.12 -18.98 2.00
CA ILE A 90 -7.02 -18.64 0.88
C ILE A 90 -8.31 -19.45 0.95
N SER A 91 -9.45 -18.76 0.95
CA SER A 91 -10.80 -19.31 0.78
C SER A 91 -11.48 -18.60 -0.39
N ILE A 92 -11.97 -19.38 -1.36
CA ILE A 92 -12.60 -18.87 -2.58
C ILE A 92 -14.05 -19.37 -2.60
N SER A 93 -15.00 -18.46 -2.86
CA SER A 93 -16.41 -18.76 -3.04
C SER A 93 -16.88 -18.21 -4.37
N ALA A 94 -17.41 -19.09 -5.23
CA ALA A 94 -17.89 -18.75 -6.55
C ALA A 94 -18.89 -19.83 -7.05
N PRO A 95 -19.85 -19.50 -7.93
CA PRO A 95 -20.75 -20.47 -8.54
C PRO A 95 -19.98 -21.46 -9.43
N THR A 96 -20.21 -22.75 -9.20
CA THR A 96 -19.54 -23.87 -9.89
C THR A 96 -20.37 -24.47 -11.01
N SER A 97 -21.65 -24.09 -11.09
CA SER A 97 -22.57 -24.42 -12.16
C SER A 97 -22.88 -23.16 -12.98
N PRO A 98 -23.02 -23.26 -14.31
CA PRO A 98 -23.35 -22.12 -15.16
C PRO A 98 -24.65 -21.47 -14.71
N VAL A 99 -24.61 -20.16 -14.46
CA VAL A 99 -25.78 -19.33 -14.19
C VAL A 99 -26.39 -18.85 -15.51
N THR A 100 -27.65 -18.44 -15.47
CA THR A 100 -28.40 -17.98 -16.64
C THR A 100 -27.91 -16.60 -17.08
N TYR A 101 -28.01 -16.29 -18.38
CA TYR A 101 -27.70 -14.95 -18.90
C TYR A 101 -28.40 -13.85 -18.08
N GLY A 102 -27.63 -12.84 -17.66
CA GLY A 102 -28.12 -11.74 -16.84
C GLY A 102 -28.24 -12.03 -15.34
N GLU A 103 -27.97 -13.27 -14.88
CA GLU A 103 -27.89 -13.57 -13.45
C GLU A 103 -26.59 -13.04 -12.84
N GLU A 104 -26.68 -12.70 -11.55
CA GLU A 104 -25.57 -12.17 -10.78
C GLU A 104 -24.58 -13.29 -10.42
N ILE A 105 -23.32 -13.03 -10.73
CA ILE A 105 -22.17 -13.87 -10.40
C ILE A 105 -21.35 -13.14 -9.36
N VAL A 106 -21.11 -13.80 -8.23
CA VAL A 106 -20.28 -13.26 -7.15
C VAL A 106 -19.00 -14.07 -7.06
N LEU A 107 -17.86 -13.39 -7.13
CA LEU A 107 -16.55 -13.94 -6.78
C LEU A 107 -16.12 -13.35 -5.44
N GLN A 108 -15.90 -14.22 -4.45
CA GLN A 108 -15.38 -13.82 -3.15
C GLN A 108 -14.07 -14.56 -2.86
N ILE A 109 -13.03 -13.80 -2.53
CA ILE A 109 -11.70 -14.31 -2.17
C ILE A 109 -11.35 -13.75 -0.79
N ASP A 110 -11.30 -14.63 0.20
CA ASP A 110 -10.80 -14.34 1.54
C ASP A 110 -9.36 -14.84 1.66
N CYS A 111 -8.43 -13.96 2.02
CA CYS A 111 -7.03 -14.35 2.20
C CYS A 111 -6.31 -13.50 3.24
N ASP A 112 -5.28 -14.06 3.84
CA ASP A 112 -4.34 -13.34 4.70
C ASP A 112 -3.17 -12.85 3.84
N MET A 113 -2.96 -11.54 3.78
CA MET A 113 -1.87 -10.95 3.01
C MET A 113 -0.77 -10.42 3.93
N GLN A 114 0.47 -10.71 3.56
CA GLN A 114 1.66 -10.17 4.23
C GLN A 114 1.98 -8.77 3.72
N PHE A 115 1.93 -7.81 4.62
CA PHE A 115 2.35 -6.42 4.40
C PHE A 115 3.65 -6.14 5.13
N GLU A 116 4.44 -5.21 4.58
CA GLU A 116 5.66 -4.73 5.23
C GLU A 116 5.38 -3.37 5.86
N ASP A 117 5.58 -3.25 7.18
CA ASP A 117 5.65 -1.95 7.84
C ASP A 117 7.10 -1.53 8.04
N VAL A 118 7.36 -0.22 7.93
CA VAL A 118 8.67 0.36 8.13
C VAL A 118 8.72 0.96 9.53
N GLU A 119 9.47 0.31 10.41
CA GLU A 119 9.77 0.81 11.74
C GLU A 119 11.13 1.53 11.70
N ILE A 120 11.10 2.86 11.88
CA ILE A 120 12.29 3.68 12.00
C ILE A 120 12.70 3.67 13.48
N LYS A 121 13.70 2.87 13.83
CA LYS A 121 14.22 2.80 15.21
C LYS A 121 15.24 3.89 15.51
N ASP A 122 16.02 4.28 14.50
CA ASP A 122 16.99 5.37 14.54
C ASP A 122 17.18 5.95 13.15
N LEU A 123 17.81 7.13 13.04
CA LEU A 123 18.06 7.84 11.76
C LEU A 123 18.76 6.99 10.68
N PHE A 124 19.43 5.89 11.06
CA PHE A 124 20.12 4.96 10.17
C PHE A 124 19.64 3.50 10.26
N HIS A 125 18.69 3.18 11.15
CA HIS A 125 18.20 1.81 11.34
C HIS A 125 16.71 1.72 11.01
N ILE A 126 16.46 1.30 9.76
CA ILE A 126 15.14 1.09 9.20
C ILE A 126 14.88 -0.42 9.24
N SER A 127 13.94 -0.86 10.09
CA SER A 127 13.55 -2.26 10.18
C SER A 127 12.24 -2.47 9.43
N LYS A 128 12.15 -3.52 8.62
CA LYS A 128 10.89 -3.97 8.03
C LYS A 128 10.27 -5.02 8.93
N LYS A 129 9.02 -4.82 9.34
CA LYS A 129 8.26 -5.81 10.11
C LYS A 129 7.14 -6.37 9.21
N PRO A 130 7.17 -7.67 8.89
CA PRO A 130 6.04 -8.29 8.20
C PRO A 130 4.87 -8.40 9.18
N PHE A 131 3.69 -8.00 8.73
CA PHE A 131 2.43 -8.22 9.45
C PHE A 131 1.39 -8.83 8.51
N MET A 132 0.55 -9.71 9.05
CA MET A 132 -0.51 -10.37 8.29
C MET A 132 -1.82 -9.61 8.47
N VAL A 133 -2.53 -9.34 7.38
CA VAL A 133 -3.86 -8.73 7.39
C VAL A 133 -4.81 -9.59 6.58
N ARG A 134 -5.91 -10.01 7.22
CA ARG A 134 -7.02 -10.65 6.52
C ARG A 134 -7.74 -9.65 5.63
N LYS A 135 -7.88 -10.00 4.36
CA LYS A 135 -8.57 -9.19 3.34
C LYS A 135 -9.59 -10.05 2.63
N THR A 136 -10.77 -9.46 2.48
CA THR A 136 -11.88 -9.99 1.69
C THR A 136 -11.98 -9.16 0.44
N PHE A 137 -11.85 -9.82 -0.72
CA PHE A 137 -12.16 -9.25 -2.01
C PHE A 137 -13.49 -9.85 -2.44
N LYS A 138 -14.46 -8.99 -2.74
CA LYS A 138 -15.80 -9.38 -3.18
C LYS A 138 -16.14 -8.52 -4.38
N GLU A 139 -16.27 -9.15 -5.53
CA GLU A 139 -16.65 -8.50 -6.78
C GLU A 139 -17.88 -9.21 -7.35
N GLU A 140 -18.80 -8.40 -7.85
CA GLU A 140 -20.10 -8.82 -8.37
C GLU A 140 -20.16 -8.45 -9.85
N THR A 141 -20.59 -9.38 -10.69
CA THR A 141 -20.77 -9.16 -12.12
C THR A 141 -22.01 -9.89 -12.63
N THR A 142 -22.35 -9.71 -13.89
CA THR A 142 -23.48 -10.39 -14.55
C THR A 142 -23.00 -11.31 -15.65
N ALA A 143 -23.62 -12.49 -15.74
CA ALA A 143 -23.33 -13.47 -16.78
C ALA A 143 -23.70 -12.93 -18.17
N LYS A 144 -22.81 -13.11 -19.15
CA LYS A 144 -23.00 -12.64 -20.54
C LYS A 144 -22.99 -13.78 -21.58
N HIS A 145 -23.06 -15.03 -21.14
CA HIS A 145 -23.09 -16.24 -21.99
C HIS A 145 -24.34 -16.34 -22.86
#